data_AF-A0A2V5S662-F1
#
_entry.id   AF-A0A2V5S662-F1
#
_cell.length_a   1.000
_cell.length_b   1.000
_cell.length_c   1.000
_cell.angle_alpha   90.00
_cell.angle_beta   90.00
_cell.angle_gamma   90.00
#
_symmetry.space_group_name_H-M   'P 1'
#
loop_
_entity.id
_entity.type
_entity.pdbx_description
1 polymer ?
#
loop_
_entity_poly.entity_id
_entity_poly.type
_entity_poly.pdbx_seq_one_letter_code
_entity_poly.pdbx_strand_id
1 'polypeptide(L)'
;DLNGSIVHQGIAVYGNKGSTDQHAYVQQLRDGVLNFFVTFIEVDKDRHETALEVENGYTSGDYLHGFLRGTRSALYESGRESITVSIAEVNAFNIGALIAMYERAVGFYASLVNINAYDQPGVEAGKKAATKLLQLQRQVREKLTAGAGQTTEEIAHSIDADPEDVFHALRHLASNDPQIRTTAGDETVDEKFSLEQ
;
A
#
# COMPACT_ATOMS: atom_id res chain seq x y z
N ASP A 1 4.29 21.86 8.34
CA ASP A 1 5.65 22.11 7.84
C ASP A 1 6.54 22.35 9.07
N LEU A 2 7.82 22.65 8.91
CA LEU A 2 8.74 22.88 10.04
C LEU A 2 8.44 24.17 10.82
N ASN A 3 7.58 25.06 10.28
CA ASN A 3 7.10 26.27 10.93
C ASN A 3 5.75 26.08 11.66
N GLY A 4 5.21 24.86 11.69
CA GLY A 4 3.92 24.55 12.31
C GLY A 4 2.69 24.85 11.45
N SER A 5 2.87 25.24 10.18
CA SER A 5 1.76 25.48 9.25
C SER A 5 1.24 24.17 8.64
N ILE A 6 -0.07 24.09 8.36
CA ILE A 6 -0.67 22.95 7.66
C ILE A 6 -0.41 23.12 6.15
N VAL A 7 0.24 22.13 5.52
CA VAL A 7 0.72 22.26 4.13
C VAL A 7 0.35 21.11 3.18
N HIS A 8 -0.16 19.98 3.68
CA HIS A 8 -0.56 18.81 2.87
C HIS A 8 0.39 18.44 1.71
N GLN A 9 1.71 18.51 1.96
CA GLN A 9 2.75 18.28 0.94
C GLN A 9 3.02 16.79 0.74
N GLY A 10 3.33 16.41 -0.49
CA GLY A 10 3.74 15.05 -0.85
C GLY A 10 3.63 14.78 -2.34
N ILE A 11 4.58 14.01 -2.88
CA ILE A 11 4.48 13.43 -4.20
C ILE A 11 4.02 11.99 -4.03
N ALA A 12 2.94 11.60 -4.70
CA ALA A 12 2.53 10.21 -4.72
C ALA A 12 3.52 9.41 -5.58
N VAL A 13 4.14 8.40 -4.99
CA VAL A 13 5.13 7.56 -5.67
C VAL A 13 4.45 6.27 -6.11
N TYR A 14 4.43 6.04 -7.42
CA TYR A 14 3.98 4.80 -8.04
C TYR A 14 5.11 4.27 -8.93
N GLY A 15 5.34 2.96 -8.88
CA GLY A 15 6.35 2.34 -9.74
C GLY A 15 6.36 0.83 -9.55
N ASN A 16 6.78 0.12 -10.60
CA ASN A 16 6.96 -1.32 -10.61
C ASN A 16 7.90 -1.72 -11.78
N LYS A 17 8.10 -3.01 -12.03
CA LYS A 17 9.08 -3.51 -13.01
C LYS A 17 8.62 -3.33 -14.47
N GLY A 18 9.52 -2.83 -15.31
CA GLY A 18 9.35 -2.92 -16.77
C GLY A 18 9.67 -4.33 -17.30
N SER A 19 9.03 -4.82 -18.35
CA SER A 19 7.89 -4.24 -19.10
C SER A 19 6.52 -4.69 -18.56
N THR A 20 6.47 -5.58 -17.57
CA THR A 20 5.20 -6.18 -17.08
C THR A 20 4.17 -5.13 -16.69
N ASP A 21 4.57 -4.08 -15.97
CA ASP A 21 3.65 -3.04 -15.53
C ASP A 21 3.39 -1.95 -16.57
N GLN A 22 4.03 -2.05 -17.75
CA GLN A 22 3.64 -1.22 -18.88
C GLN A 22 2.19 -1.51 -19.30
N HIS A 23 1.69 -2.70 -19.03
CA HIS A 23 0.31 -3.09 -19.33
C HIS A 23 -0.71 -2.60 -18.29
N ALA A 24 -0.29 -2.05 -17.16
CA ALA A 24 -1.19 -1.64 -16.08
C ALA A 24 -1.59 -0.16 -16.19
N TYR A 25 -0.62 0.75 -16.39
CA TYR A 25 -0.88 2.19 -16.28
C TYR A 25 -0.17 3.06 -17.34
N VAL A 26 0.50 2.49 -18.36
CA VAL A 26 1.13 3.31 -19.42
C VAL A 26 0.12 4.13 -20.20
N GLN A 27 -1.12 3.66 -20.35
CA GLN A 27 -2.19 4.45 -20.96
C GLN A 27 -2.43 5.77 -20.18
N GLN A 28 -2.44 5.71 -18.85
CA GLN A 28 -2.54 6.88 -18.00
C GLN A 28 -1.29 7.77 -18.09
N LEU A 29 -0.10 7.17 -18.15
CA LEU A 29 1.14 7.94 -18.31
C LEU A 29 1.21 8.64 -19.67
N ARG A 30 0.63 8.06 -20.71
CA ARG A 30 0.68 8.67 -22.05
C ARG A 30 -0.40 9.73 -22.23
N ASP A 31 -1.64 9.40 -21.91
CA ASP A 31 -2.82 10.19 -22.31
C ASP A 31 -3.59 10.79 -21.11
N GLY A 32 -3.21 10.44 -19.88
CA GLY A 32 -3.85 10.93 -18.65
C GLY A 32 -3.42 12.33 -18.24
N VAL A 33 -3.78 12.74 -17.01
CA VAL A 33 -3.43 14.07 -16.49
C VAL A 33 -1.91 14.22 -16.36
N LEU A 34 -1.36 15.35 -16.79
CA LEU A 34 0.07 15.67 -16.65
C LEU A 34 0.35 16.28 -15.27
N ASN A 35 0.40 15.43 -14.26
CA ASN A 35 0.71 15.79 -12.87
C ASN A 35 1.78 14.87 -12.26
N PHE A 36 2.65 14.32 -13.10
CA PHE A 36 3.71 13.39 -12.72
C PHE A 36 4.93 13.61 -13.61
N PHE A 37 6.05 13.05 -13.18
CA PHE A 37 7.23 12.79 -14.01
C PHE A 37 7.64 11.32 -13.79
N VAL A 38 8.43 10.77 -14.71
CA VAL A 38 8.86 9.36 -14.62
C VAL A 38 10.35 9.27 -14.35
N THR A 39 10.75 8.44 -13.39
CA THR A 39 12.16 8.08 -13.23
C THR A 39 12.38 6.65 -13.69
N PHE A 40 13.18 6.46 -14.72
CA PHE A 40 13.66 5.16 -15.17
C PHE A 40 14.94 4.81 -14.42
N ILE A 41 15.02 3.57 -13.92
CA ILE A 41 16.27 2.97 -13.43
C ILE A 41 16.72 1.98 -14.49
N GLU A 42 17.89 2.22 -15.05
CA GLU A 42 18.48 1.44 -16.14
C GLU A 42 19.73 0.71 -15.64
N VAL A 43 19.94 -0.51 -16.11
CA VAL A 43 21.16 -1.29 -15.84
C VAL A 43 21.84 -1.57 -17.18
N ASP A 44 23.11 -1.19 -17.31
CA ASP A 44 23.82 -1.30 -18.60
C ASP A 44 24.22 -2.74 -18.93
N LYS A 45 24.59 -3.51 -17.90
CA LYS A 45 24.99 -4.91 -18.03
C LYS A 45 23.90 -5.83 -17.50
N ASP A 46 23.28 -6.58 -18.39
CA ASP A 46 22.12 -7.44 -18.10
C ASP A 46 22.38 -8.49 -17.01
N ARG A 47 23.11 -9.55 -17.36
CA ARG A 47 23.36 -10.71 -16.50
C ARG A 47 24.81 -11.18 -16.67
N HIS A 48 25.33 -11.85 -15.65
CA HIS A 48 26.66 -12.46 -15.71
C HIS A 48 26.68 -13.77 -16.51
N GLU A 49 25.55 -14.44 -16.60
CA GLU A 49 25.39 -15.71 -17.32
C GLU A 49 25.26 -15.48 -18.83
N THR A 50 25.29 -16.58 -19.59
CA THR A 50 25.05 -16.55 -21.04
C THR A 50 23.72 -15.85 -21.35
N ALA A 51 23.76 -14.92 -22.30
CA ALA A 51 22.57 -14.22 -22.76
C ALA A 51 21.55 -15.22 -23.33
N LEU A 52 20.28 -15.02 -22.98
CA LEU A 52 19.19 -15.79 -23.54
C LEU A 52 18.80 -15.17 -24.89
N GLU A 53 19.20 -15.80 -25.98
CA GLU A 53 18.73 -15.46 -27.32
C GLU A 53 17.23 -15.76 -27.43
N VAL A 54 16.50 -14.80 -28.00
CA VAL A 54 15.06 -14.92 -28.24
C VAL A 54 14.82 -15.22 -29.71
N GLU A 55 15.35 -14.38 -30.61
CA GLU A 55 15.27 -14.58 -32.05
C GLU A 55 16.28 -13.72 -32.81
N ASN A 56 16.69 -14.17 -34.00
CA ASN A 56 17.49 -13.39 -34.95
C ASN A 56 18.74 -12.73 -34.35
N GLY A 57 19.40 -13.37 -33.37
CA GLY A 57 20.54 -12.78 -32.66
C GLY A 57 20.20 -11.71 -31.62
N TYR A 58 18.92 -11.42 -31.38
CA TYR A 58 18.46 -10.56 -30.29
C TYR A 58 18.28 -11.35 -29.01
N THR A 59 18.79 -10.78 -27.92
CA THR A 59 18.69 -11.34 -26.59
C THR A 59 17.49 -10.76 -25.84
N SER A 60 17.11 -11.42 -24.74
CA SER A 60 16.12 -10.85 -23.81
C SER A 60 16.53 -9.48 -23.26
N GLY A 61 17.84 -9.20 -23.12
CA GLY A 61 18.37 -7.90 -22.71
C GLY A 61 18.13 -6.82 -23.76
N ASP A 62 18.37 -7.13 -25.04
CA ASP A 62 18.10 -6.22 -26.15
C ASP A 62 16.63 -5.80 -26.21
N TYR A 63 15.72 -6.76 -25.99
CA TYR A 63 14.28 -6.50 -25.89
C TYR A 63 13.95 -5.56 -24.72
N LEU A 64 14.49 -5.83 -23.52
CA LEU A 64 14.25 -5.00 -22.34
C LEU A 64 14.77 -3.57 -22.52
N HIS A 65 15.99 -3.42 -23.03
CA HIS A 65 16.56 -2.11 -23.35
C HIS A 65 15.72 -1.39 -24.41
N GLY A 66 15.28 -2.11 -25.46
CA GLY A 66 14.36 -1.59 -26.48
C GLY A 66 13.04 -1.09 -25.89
N PHE A 67 12.40 -1.85 -25.00
CA PHE A 67 11.17 -1.45 -24.33
C PHE A 67 11.36 -0.23 -23.43
N LEU A 68 12.47 -0.15 -22.67
CA LEU A 68 12.79 1.00 -21.83
C LEU A 68 12.95 2.26 -22.69
N ARG A 69 13.81 2.20 -23.71
CA ARG A 69 14.09 3.34 -24.59
C ARG A 69 12.86 3.76 -25.39
N GLY A 70 12.11 2.80 -25.93
CA GLY A 70 10.86 3.05 -26.65
C GLY A 70 9.81 3.74 -25.77
N THR A 71 9.62 3.26 -24.54
CA THR A 71 8.68 3.87 -23.59
C THR A 71 9.10 5.30 -23.23
N ARG A 72 10.38 5.51 -22.91
CA ARG A 72 10.91 6.85 -22.59
C ARG A 72 10.72 7.83 -23.77
N SER A 73 10.99 7.39 -25.00
CA SER A 73 10.79 8.22 -26.20
C SER A 73 9.30 8.53 -26.43
N ALA A 74 8.41 7.54 -26.32
CA ALA A 74 6.97 7.76 -26.48
C ALA A 74 6.38 8.73 -25.44
N LEU A 75 6.88 8.67 -24.20
CA LEU A 75 6.53 9.63 -23.15
C LEU A 75 7.02 11.04 -23.50
N TYR A 76 8.27 11.18 -23.93
CA TYR A 76 8.84 12.47 -24.33
C TYR A 76 8.07 13.11 -25.50
N GLU A 77 7.74 12.31 -26.53
CA GLU A 77 6.92 12.75 -27.68
C GLU A 77 5.52 13.21 -27.26
N SER A 78 5.00 12.66 -26.16
CA SER A 78 3.72 13.05 -25.56
C SER A 78 3.86 14.21 -24.55
N GLY A 79 5.01 14.88 -24.52
CA GLY A 79 5.28 16.00 -23.60
C GLY A 79 5.42 15.61 -22.13
N ARG A 80 5.76 14.34 -21.86
CA ARG A 80 5.92 13.82 -20.49
C ARG A 80 7.39 13.84 -20.07
N GLU A 81 7.67 14.50 -18.97
CA GLU A 81 9.04 14.64 -18.44
C GLU A 81 9.52 13.33 -17.80
N SER A 82 10.80 13.01 -18.01
CA SER A 82 11.41 11.84 -17.40
C SER A 82 12.88 12.04 -17.07
N ILE A 83 13.35 11.30 -16.07
CA ILE A 83 14.74 11.21 -15.65
C ILE A 83 15.18 9.75 -15.86
N THR A 84 16.42 9.52 -16.30
CA THR A 84 17.01 8.18 -16.34
C THR A 84 18.22 8.14 -15.43
N VAL A 85 18.22 7.18 -14.50
CA VAL A 85 19.34 6.86 -13.61
C VAL A 85 19.90 5.53 -14.06
N SER A 86 21.11 5.53 -14.60
CA SER A 86 21.77 4.32 -15.10
C SER A 86 22.81 3.82 -14.09
N ILE A 87 22.87 2.51 -13.88
CA ILE A 87 23.93 1.83 -13.14
C ILE A 87 24.64 0.81 -14.04
N ALA A 88 25.95 0.65 -13.88
CA ALA A 88 26.74 -0.19 -14.78
C ALA A 88 26.34 -1.68 -14.71
N GLU A 89 26.07 -2.19 -13.52
CA GLU A 89 25.62 -3.57 -13.30
C GLU A 89 24.94 -3.70 -11.93
N VAL A 90 24.19 -4.78 -11.70
CA VAL A 90 23.63 -5.06 -10.39
C VAL A 90 24.69 -5.70 -9.50
N ASN A 91 25.26 -4.90 -8.60
CA ASN A 91 26.15 -5.37 -7.54
C ASN A 91 25.92 -4.57 -6.25
N ALA A 92 26.47 -5.05 -5.13
CA ALA A 92 26.24 -4.43 -3.81
C ALA A 92 26.66 -2.95 -3.76
N PHE A 93 27.74 -2.59 -4.47
CA PHE A 93 28.22 -1.20 -4.53
C PHE A 93 27.23 -0.28 -5.24
N ASN A 94 26.79 -0.66 -6.45
CA ASN A 94 25.87 0.16 -7.25
C ASN A 94 24.49 0.28 -6.60
N ILE A 95 23.99 -0.81 -5.99
CA ILE A 95 22.73 -0.78 -5.23
C ILE A 95 22.86 0.12 -3.99
N GLY A 96 23.97 0.01 -3.25
CA GLY A 96 24.23 0.91 -2.11
C GLY A 96 24.31 2.38 -2.51
N ALA A 97 24.96 2.68 -3.65
CA ALA A 97 25.01 4.04 -4.19
C ALA A 97 23.61 4.56 -4.57
N LEU A 98 22.77 3.72 -5.18
CA LEU A 98 21.39 4.07 -5.54
C LEU A 98 20.54 4.38 -4.30
N ILE A 99 20.64 3.54 -3.26
CA ILE A 99 19.95 3.75 -1.98
C ILE A 99 20.40 5.09 -1.36
N ALA A 100 21.71 5.30 -1.23
CA ALA A 100 22.27 6.53 -0.64
C ALA A 100 21.88 7.78 -1.44
N MET A 101 21.79 7.68 -2.77
CA MET A 101 21.32 8.76 -3.63
C MET A 101 19.87 9.13 -3.32
N TYR A 102 18.97 8.14 -3.23
CA TYR A 102 17.55 8.39 -2.94
C TYR A 102 17.31 8.85 -1.50
N GLU A 103 18.05 8.34 -0.52
CA GLU A 103 18.00 8.86 0.87
C GLU A 103 18.31 10.36 0.91
N ARG A 104 19.34 10.80 0.16
CA ARG A 104 19.68 12.22 0.04
C ARG A 104 18.63 13.00 -0.75
N ALA A 105 18.11 12.44 -1.84
CA ALA A 105 17.09 13.08 -2.66
C ALA A 105 15.81 13.36 -1.84
N VAL A 106 15.37 12.40 -1.01
CA VAL A 106 14.23 12.57 -0.10
C VAL A 106 14.49 13.69 0.91
N GLY A 107 15.67 13.72 1.54
CA GLY A 107 16.04 14.79 2.47
C GLY A 107 16.08 16.18 1.81
N PHE A 108 16.61 16.28 0.59
CA PHE A 108 16.61 17.53 -0.17
C PHE A 108 15.22 17.97 -0.58
N TYR A 109 14.39 17.06 -1.09
CA TYR A 109 12.99 17.37 -1.41
C TYR A 109 12.24 17.90 -0.19
N ALA A 110 12.36 17.22 0.96
CA ALA A 110 11.73 17.64 2.20
C ALA A 110 12.20 19.04 2.64
N SER A 111 13.48 19.35 2.47
CA SER A 111 14.04 20.67 2.75
C SER A 111 13.46 21.75 1.82
N LEU A 112 13.28 21.43 0.53
CA LEU A 112 12.69 22.35 -0.45
C LEU A 112 11.22 22.67 -0.16
N VAL A 113 10.45 21.69 0.33
CA VAL A 113 9.02 21.87 0.67
C VAL A 113 8.78 22.13 2.16
N ASN A 114 9.84 22.39 2.92
CA ASN A 114 9.83 22.75 4.34
C ASN A 114 9.16 21.73 5.27
N ILE A 115 9.32 20.43 5.04
CA ILE A 115 8.76 19.37 5.91
C ILE A 115 9.84 18.55 6.59
N ASN A 116 9.47 17.85 7.65
CA ASN A 116 10.34 16.84 8.26
C ASN A 116 10.29 15.55 7.43
N ALA A 117 11.45 15.06 6.97
CA ALA A 117 11.55 13.79 6.23
C ALA A 117 11.58 12.55 7.13
N TYR A 118 11.78 12.75 8.44
CA TYR A 118 12.18 11.69 9.37
C TYR A 118 11.12 11.39 10.44
N ASP A 119 9.89 11.89 10.26
CA ASP A 119 8.75 11.55 11.08
C ASP A 119 7.60 10.94 10.26
N GLN A 120 6.65 10.33 10.98
CA GLN A 120 5.51 9.65 10.38
C GLN A 120 4.25 9.78 11.25
N PRO A 121 3.86 10.99 11.71
CA PRO A 121 2.77 11.16 12.68
C PRO A 121 1.42 10.60 12.19
N GLY A 122 1.19 10.57 10.88
CA GLY A 122 -0.05 10.05 10.28
C GLY A 122 -0.31 8.56 10.58
N VAL A 123 0.72 7.74 10.82
CA VAL A 123 0.52 6.30 11.05
C VAL A 123 -0.07 5.99 12.42
N GLU A 124 0.09 6.92 13.37
CA GLU A 124 -0.36 6.74 14.75
C GLU A 124 -1.89 6.77 14.86
N ALA A 125 -2.57 7.50 13.97
CA ALA A 125 -4.04 7.49 13.92
C ALA A 125 -4.58 6.09 13.59
N GLY A 126 -4.01 5.43 12.58
CA GLY A 126 -4.38 4.06 12.21
C GLY A 126 -4.13 3.05 13.33
N LYS A 127 -2.98 3.13 14.01
CA LYS A 127 -2.68 2.27 15.16
C LYS A 127 -3.64 2.47 16.33
N LYS A 128 -3.99 3.73 16.63
CA LYS A 128 -4.97 4.06 17.68
C LYS A 128 -6.36 3.52 17.35
N ALA A 129 -6.81 3.67 16.11
CA ALA A 129 -8.08 3.11 15.64
C ALA A 129 -8.10 1.58 15.77
N ALA A 130 -7.03 0.90 15.34
CA ALA A 130 -6.90 -0.55 15.48
C ALA A 130 -6.91 -0.99 16.96
N THR A 131 -6.23 -0.25 17.84
CA THR A 131 -6.20 -0.56 19.27
C THR A 131 -7.58 -0.40 19.92
N LYS A 132 -8.36 0.61 19.53
CA LYS A 132 -9.75 0.77 19.98
C LYS A 132 -10.61 -0.43 19.56
N LEU A 133 -10.49 -0.89 18.31
CA LEU A 133 -11.23 -2.06 17.83
C LEU A 133 -10.86 -3.33 18.62
N LEU A 134 -9.58 -3.54 18.93
CA LEU A 134 -9.14 -4.67 19.77
C LEU A 134 -9.71 -4.59 21.19
N GLN A 135 -9.78 -3.39 21.77
CA GLN A 135 -10.41 -3.17 23.08
C GLN A 135 -11.91 -3.47 23.04
N LEU A 136 -12.59 -3.03 21.98
CA LEU A 136 -14.01 -3.31 21.77
C LEU A 136 -14.25 -4.83 21.63
N GLN A 137 -13.46 -5.53 20.81
CA GLN A 137 -13.55 -6.99 20.68
C GLN A 137 -13.41 -7.70 22.03
N ARG A 138 -12.50 -7.22 22.90
CA ARG A 138 -12.36 -7.75 24.25
C ARG A 138 -13.62 -7.51 25.09
N GLN A 139 -14.14 -6.28 25.11
CA GLN A 139 -15.35 -5.93 25.86
C GLN A 139 -16.57 -6.73 25.39
N VAL A 140 -16.76 -6.85 24.07
CA VAL A 140 -17.81 -7.67 23.46
C VAL A 140 -17.68 -9.12 23.90
N ARG A 141 -16.47 -9.69 23.83
CA ARG A 141 -16.22 -11.07 24.28
C ARG A 141 -16.52 -11.27 25.76
N GLU A 142 -16.18 -10.32 26.61
CA GLU A 142 -16.48 -10.34 28.06
C GLU A 142 -17.99 -10.27 28.36
N LYS A 143 -18.79 -9.73 27.44
CA LYS A 143 -20.25 -9.67 27.57
C LYS A 143 -20.96 -10.91 27.06
N LEU A 144 -20.34 -11.69 26.17
CA LEU A 144 -20.95 -12.93 25.69
C LEU A 144 -21.16 -13.91 26.83
N THR A 145 -22.39 -14.39 26.96
CA THR A 145 -22.78 -15.41 27.94
C THR A 145 -23.18 -16.71 27.26
N ALA A 146 -23.06 -17.84 27.97
CA ALA A 146 -23.68 -19.08 27.54
C ALA A 146 -25.22 -19.01 27.67
N GLY A 147 -25.96 -19.61 26.74
CA GLY A 147 -27.43 -19.68 26.79
C GLY A 147 -28.13 -19.03 25.58
N ALA A 148 -29.20 -18.26 25.82
CA ALA A 148 -30.11 -17.75 24.79
C ALA A 148 -29.48 -16.73 23.80
N GLY A 149 -28.28 -16.24 24.12
CA GLY A 149 -27.56 -15.23 23.34
C GLY A 149 -28.15 -13.84 23.45
N GLN A 150 -27.36 -12.87 23.01
CA GLN A 150 -27.72 -11.45 23.02
C GLN A 150 -27.59 -10.88 21.61
N THR A 151 -28.47 -9.95 21.28
CA THR A 151 -28.40 -9.15 20.04
C THR A 151 -27.21 -8.20 20.09
N THR A 152 -26.82 -7.70 18.93
CA THR A 152 -25.78 -6.68 18.80
C THR A 152 -26.10 -5.46 19.65
N GLU A 153 -27.34 -4.98 19.59
CA GLU A 153 -27.84 -3.78 20.25
C GLU A 153 -27.81 -3.93 21.78
N GLU A 154 -28.18 -5.10 22.29
CA GLU A 154 -28.11 -5.40 23.72
C GLU A 154 -26.66 -5.36 24.23
N ILE A 155 -25.72 -5.97 23.48
CA ILE A 155 -24.29 -5.94 23.84
C ILE A 155 -23.75 -4.52 23.75
N ALA A 156 -24.02 -3.81 22.66
CA ALA A 156 -23.57 -2.44 22.41
C ALA A 156 -24.04 -1.48 23.50
N HIS A 157 -25.32 -1.54 23.88
CA HIS A 157 -25.88 -0.75 24.97
C HIS A 157 -25.20 -1.06 26.32
N SER A 158 -24.85 -2.32 26.58
CA SER A 158 -24.23 -2.75 27.84
C SER A 158 -22.78 -2.29 28.04
N ILE A 159 -22.10 -1.88 26.97
CA ILE A 159 -20.72 -1.39 26.98
C ILE A 159 -20.59 0.06 26.50
N ASP A 160 -21.72 0.74 26.26
CA ASP A 160 -21.78 2.11 25.74
C ASP A 160 -20.93 2.28 24.46
N ALA A 161 -21.13 1.38 23.49
CA ALA A 161 -20.42 1.38 22.21
C ALA A 161 -21.38 1.53 21.02
N ASP A 162 -20.80 1.88 19.87
CA ASP A 162 -21.52 1.97 18.62
C ASP A 162 -22.00 0.58 18.14
N PRO A 163 -23.30 0.40 17.80
CA PRO A 163 -23.82 -0.89 17.35
C PRO A 163 -23.18 -1.45 16.08
N GLU A 164 -22.77 -0.60 15.13
CA GLU A 164 -22.15 -1.05 13.88
C GLU A 164 -20.76 -1.64 14.17
N ASP A 165 -19.96 -0.97 14.99
CA ASP A 165 -18.66 -1.47 15.42
C ASP A 165 -18.79 -2.80 16.21
N VAL A 166 -19.79 -2.91 17.08
CA VAL A 166 -20.08 -4.14 17.84
C VAL A 166 -20.53 -5.28 16.93
N PHE A 167 -21.37 -5.00 15.93
CA PHE A 167 -21.81 -5.98 14.94
C PHE A 167 -20.62 -6.57 14.19
N HIS A 168 -19.73 -5.71 13.68
CA HIS A 168 -18.55 -6.17 12.97
C HIS A 168 -17.57 -6.93 13.88
N ALA A 169 -17.42 -6.52 15.14
CA ALA A 169 -16.65 -7.26 16.12
C ALA A 169 -17.24 -8.66 16.38
N LEU A 170 -18.55 -8.77 16.59
CA LEU A 170 -19.25 -10.03 16.82
C LEU A 170 -19.17 -10.97 15.62
N ARG A 171 -19.40 -10.48 14.40
CA ARG A 171 -19.26 -11.31 13.19
C ARG A 171 -17.82 -11.82 13.01
N HIS A 172 -16.83 -10.96 13.24
CA HIS A 172 -15.44 -11.37 13.18
C HIS A 172 -15.13 -12.46 14.20
N LEU A 173 -15.55 -12.25 15.45
CA LEU A 173 -15.33 -13.21 16.54
C LEU A 173 -16.06 -14.54 16.27
N ALA A 174 -17.35 -14.52 15.91
CA ALA A 174 -18.12 -15.74 15.60
C ALA A 174 -17.59 -16.52 14.39
N SER A 175 -16.98 -15.82 13.42
CA SER A 175 -16.39 -16.48 12.24
C SER A 175 -15.06 -17.17 12.54
N ASN A 176 -14.37 -16.79 13.62
CA ASN A 176 -12.99 -17.22 13.89
C ASN A 176 -12.79 -17.91 15.24
N ASP A 177 -13.72 -17.76 16.18
CA ASP A 177 -13.72 -18.43 17.47
C ASP A 177 -14.87 -19.46 17.50
N PRO A 178 -14.57 -20.77 17.45
CA PRO A 178 -15.59 -21.82 17.41
C PRO A 178 -16.46 -21.84 18.67
N GLN A 179 -16.01 -21.22 19.76
CA GLN A 179 -16.79 -21.11 21.00
C GLN A 179 -17.92 -20.08 20.90
N ILE A 180 -17.97 -19.26 19.84
CA ILE A 180 -19.00 -18.22 19.71
C ILE A 180 -20.02 -18.67 18.67
N ARG A 181 -21.26 -18.86 19.10
CA ARG A 181 -22.38 -19.28 18.26
C ARG A 181 -23.21 -18.09 17.84
N THR A 182 -23.67 -18.11 16.59
CA THR A 182 -24.65 -17.16 16.05
C THR A 182 -25.96 -17.89 15.81
N THR A 183 -27.05 -17.33 16.33
CA THR A 183 -28.42 -17.81 16.08
C THR A 183 -29.13 -16.81 15.20
N ALA A 184 -29.66 -17.26 14.06
CA ALA A 184 -30.37 -16.41 13.12
C ALA A 184 -31.65 -15.82 13.75
N GLY A 185 -31.89 -14.54 13.52
CA GLY A 185 -33.16 -13.87 13.77
C GLY A 185 -33.96 -13.70 12.46
N ASP A 186 -35.09 -12.99 12.55
CA ASP A 186 -35.91 -12.68 11.36
C ASP A 186 -35.17 -11.67 10.44
N GLU A 187 -34.47 -10.70 11.03
CA GLU A 187 -33.55 -9.79 10.34
C GLU A 187 -32.10 -9.93 10.87
N THR A 188 -31.12 -9.35 10.16
CA THR A 188 -29.71 -9.40 10.58
C THR A 188 -29.46 -8.71 11.91
N VAL A 189 -30.27 -7.72 12.27
CA VAL A 189 -30.22 -7.04 13.57
C VAL A 189 -30.74 -7.92 14.72
N ASP A 190 -31.58 -8.90 14.41
CA ASP A 190 -32.14 -9.84 15.38
C ASP A 190 -31.22 -11.06 15.61
N GLU A 191 -30.08 -11.15 14.92
CA GLU A 191 -29.08 -12.20 15.13
C GLU A 191 -28.58 -12.15 16.59
N LYS A 192 -28.53 -13.31 17.24
CA LYS A 192 -28.06 -13.45 18.62
C LYS A 192 -26.74 -14.17 18.71
N PHE A 193 -25.85 -13.66 19.56
CA PHE A 193 -24.52 -14.20 19.80
C PHE A 193 -24.40 -14.76 21.22
N SER A 194 -23.80 -15.94 21.37
CA SER A 194 -23.58 -16.61 22.66
C SER A 194 -22.29 -17.40 22.70
N LEU A 195 -21.83 -17.74 23.91
CA LEU A 195 -20.78 -18.74 24.10
C LEU A 195 -21.35 -20.16 24.06
N GLU A 196 -20.59 -21.08 23.49
CA GLU A 196 -20.80 -22.52 23.58
C GLU A 196 -20.66 -22.97 25.05
N GLN A 197 -21.54 -23.86 25.49
CA GLN A 197 -21.55 -24.42 26.85
C GLN A 197 -20.41 -25.41 27.06
#